data_AF-A0A9E7A995-F1
#
_entry.id   AF-A0A9E7A995-F1
#
_cell.length_a   1.000
_cell.length_b   1.000
_cell.length_c   1.000
_cell.angle_alpha   90.00
_cell.angle_beta   90.00
_cell.angle_gamma   90.00
#
_symmetry.space_group_name_H-M   'P 1'
#
loop_
_entity.id
_entity.type
_entity.pdbx_description
1 polymer ?
#
loop_
_entity_poly.entity_id
_entity_poly.type
_entity_poly.pdbx_seq_one_letter_code
_entity_poly.pdbx_strand_id
1 'polypeptide(L)'
;MLSTIGMGSWAELPFAGVLGWSDMGSPSVNADGRGYHAAAKAARVAGRPGPAFALCGSASKAYLWGMPLSAPAPRKLEHLRDIQLRGYVREDGLVDIEAHLTDTKTYGFPSEHRGQVGPGDPIHGMWVRMTINEDMLIVACEAASDHTPFAVCPGATPAFANLAGLSIGPGFNRAVNERVGGVLGCTHLREVLAQMGTVAFQTMWPLRHRRQSAQRKAEAEGAPRKRPALLGTCHAYAPNSPVVRKKWPEWSDLAEKVEETPI
;
A
#
# COMPACT_ATOMS: atom_id res chain seq x y z
N MET A 1 14.87 -56.09 -15.25
CA MET A 1 14.69 -55.33 -16.50
C MET A 1 14.43 -53.89 -16.13
N LEU A 2 15.50 -53.08 -16.07
CA LEU A 2 15.48 -51.64 -15.80
C LEU A 2 15.53 -50.92 -17.14
N SER A 3 14.66 -49.93 -17.37
CA SER A 3 14.78 -49.01 -18.49
C SER A 3 14.67 -47.58 -17.96
N THR A 4 15.82 -46.92 -17.95
CA THR A 4 16.03 -45.48 -17.75
C THR A 4 15.94 -44.79 -19.11
N ILE A 5 15.15 -43.72 -19.22
CA ILE A 5 15.14 -42.84 -20.39
C ILE A 5 15.90 -41.55 -20.03
N GLY A 6 16.86 -41.23 -20.88
CA GLY A 6 17.94 -40.28 -20.64
C GLY A 6 17.58 -38.80 -20.82
N MET A 7 18.41 -37.98 -20.18
CA MET A 7 18.47 -36.53 -20.28
C MET A 7 19.28 -36.14 -21.52
N GLY A 8 18.70 -35.31 -22.38
CA GLY A 8 19.37 -34.72 -23.54
C GLY A 8 20.02 -33.38 -23.19
N SER A 9 21.34 -33.37 -23.26
CA SER A 9 22.23 -32.20 -23.25
C SER A 9 22.03 -31.35 -24.52
N TRP A 10 21.95 -30.02 -24.37
CA TRP A 10 22.14 -29.08 -25.47
C TRP A 10 23.44 -28.32 -25.24
N ALA A 11 24.34 -28.52 -26.20
CA ALA A 11 25.69 -28.00 -26.23
C ALA A 11 25.76 -26.51 -26.58
N GLU A 12 26.81 -25.90 -26.03
CA GLU A 12 27.36 -24.59 -26.34
C GLU A 12 27.83 -24.50 -27.81
N LEU A 13 27.67 -23.31 -28.41
CA LEU A 13 28.45 -22.88 -29.58
C LEU A 13 28.76 -21.37 -29.48
N PRO A 14 29.83 -20.89 -30.15
CA PRO A 14 30.79 -19.99 -29.53
C PRO A 14 30.70 -18.52 -29.95
N PHE A 15 31.41 -17.74 -29.15
CA PHE A 15 31.87 -16.36 -29.29
C PHE A 15 32.44 -16.03 -30.68
N ALA A 16 31.97 -14.94 -31.30
CA ALA A 16 32.66 -14.29 -32.41
C ALA A 16 32.39 -12.77 -32.42
N GLY A 17 33.46 -11.99 -32.49
CA GLY A 17 33.49 -10.76 -33.27
C GLY A 17 33.28 -9.44 -32.54
N VAL A 18 34.34 -8.94 -31.92
CA VAL A 18 34.58 -7.50 -31.73
C VAL A 18 34.76 -6.85 -33.10
N LEU A 19 33.92 -5.86 -33.43
CA LEU A 19 34.21 -4.85 -34.45
C LEU A 19 33.82 -3.48 -33.90
N GLY A 20 34.80 -2.58 -33.89
CA GLY A 20 34.69 -1.24 -33.33
C GLY A 20 33.81 -0.31 -34.17
N TRP A 21 33.18 0.63 -33.49
CA TRP A 21 32.60 1.82 -34.08
C TRP A 21 33.45 3.02 -33.65
N SER A 22 34.25 3.50 -34.60
CA SER A 22 34.76 4.86 -34.61
C SER A 22 33.75 5.76 -35.34
N ASP A 23 33.58 6.96 -34.80
CA ASP A 23 33.14 8.20 -35.46
C ASP A 23 31.83 8.21 -36.25
N MET A 24 30.85 8.96 -35.72
CA MET A 24 29.87 9.83 -36.43
C MET A 24 28.82 10.27 -35.38
N GLY A 25 28.51 11.53 -35.10
CA GLY A 25 28.96 12.83 -35.59
C GLY A 25 28.30 13.89 -34.69
N SER A 26 29.00 15.00 -34.47
CA SER A 26 28.55 16.15 -33.69
C SER A 26 27.44 16.91 -34.43
N PRO A 27 26.39 17.44 -33.75
CA PRO A 27 25.45 18.34 -34.40
C PRO A 27 26.11 19.71 -34.62
N SER A 28 26.16 20.12 -35.89
CA SER A 28 26.56 21.43 -36.34
C SER A 28 25.59 22.51 -35.84
N VAL A 29 26.17 23.60 -35.32
CA VAL A 29 25.46 24.80 -34.88
C VAL A 29 25.52 25.79 -36.03
N ASN A 30 24.37 26.30 -36.49
CA ASN A 30 24.33 27.40 -37.45
C ASN A 30 24.48 28.75 -36.73
N ALA A 31 25.24 29.62 -37.39
CA ALA A 31 25.73 30.90 -36.91
C ALA A 31 24.97 32.05 -37.56
N ASP A 32 23.81 32.42 -37.01
CA ASP A 32 23.03 33.57 -37.48
C ASP A 32 21.85 33.84 -36.54
N GLY A 33 22.16 34.26 -35.32
CA GLY A 33 21.19 34.84 -34.41
C GLY A 33 20.36 35.93 -35.09
N ARG A 34 19.10 35.61 -35.42
CA ARG A 34 17.95 36.53 -35.55
C ARG A 34 16.65 35.75 -35.82
N GLY A 35 15.87 35.62 -34.75
CA GLY A 35 14.40 35.70 -34.62
C GLY A 35 13.45 35.12 -35.68
N TYR A 36 12.47 34.36 -35.18
CA TYR A 36 11.05 34.59 -35.51
C TYR A 36 10.23 34.64 -34.21
N HIS A 37 9.85 35.86 -33.81
CA HIS A 37 8.78 36.12 -32.86
C HIS A 37 7.44 35.96 -33.59
N ALA A 38 6.63 34.98 -33.18
CA ALA A 38 5.19 34.98 -33.44
C ALA A 38 4.48 35.09 -32.09
N ALA A 39 3.95 36.28 -31.83
CA ALA A 39 3.21 36.61 -30.62
C ALA A 39 1.82 35.96 -30.65
N ALA A 40 1.59 34.95 -29.81
CA ALA A 40 0.26 34.47 -29.49
C ALA A 40 -0.32 35.32 -28.35
N LYS A 41 -1.35 36.11 -28.68
CA LYS A 41 -2.12 36.96 -27.77
C LYS A 41 -2.96 36.08 -26.83
N ALA A 42 -2.52 35.88 -25.58
CA ALA A 42 -3.34 35.23 -24.56
C ALA A 42 -4.40 36.22 -24.04
N ALA A 43 -5.66 35.97 -24.37
CA ALA A 43 -6.80 36.69 -23.81
C ALA A 43 -6.96 36.35 -22.32
N ARG A 44 -6.90 37.36 -21.44
CA ARG A 44 -7.28 37.23 -20.03
C ARG A 44 -8.80 37.03 -19.94
N VAL A 45 -9.24 35.83 -19.60
CA VAL A 45 -10.59 35.60 -19.07
C VAL A 45 -10.51 35.75 -17.55
N ALA A 46 -11.16 36.78 -17.03
CA ALA A 46 -11.34 36.98 -15.60
C ALA A 46 -12.32 35.94 -15.05
N GLY A 47 -11.80 34.85 -14.48
CA GLY A 47 -12.58 33.87 -13.73
C GLY A 47 -12.93 34.41 -12.34
N ARG A 48 -14.23 34.36 -11.98
CA ARG A 48 -14.76 34.67 -10.65
C ARG A 48 -14.06 33.80 -9.60
N PRO A 49 -13.67 34.32 -8.42
CA PRO A 49 -13.15 33.48 -7.36
C PRO A 49 -14.27 32.53 -6.87
N GLY A 50 -14.02 31.23 -6.98
CA GLY A 50 -14.84 30.20 -6.33
C GLY A 50 -14.74 30.32 -4.80
N PRO A 51 -15.71 29.76 -4.06
CA PRO A 51 -15.77 29.93 -2.61
C PRO A 51 -14.50 29.37 -1.97
N ALA A 52 -13.84 30.21 -1.17
CA ALA A 52 -12.70 29.84 -0.37
C ALA A 52 -13.10 28.68 0.55
N PHE A 53 -12.46 27.52 0.40
CA PHE A 53 -12.48 26.49 1.41
C PHE A 53 -11.87 27.09 2.68
N ALA A 54 -12.72 27.41 3.64
CA ALA A 54 -12.30 27.78 4.97
C ALA A 54 -11.54 26.60 5.57
N LEU A 55 -10.20 26.67 5.55
CA LEU A 55 -9.35 25.83 6.36
C LEU A 55 -9.71 26.13 7.82
N CYS A 56 -10.54 25.27 8.42
CA CYS A 56 -10.71 25.22 9.86
C CYS A 56 -9.35 24.82 10.45
N GLY A 57 -8.53 25.83 10.77
CA GLY A 57 -7.25 25.67 11.43
C GLY A 57 -7.45 25.20 12.86
N SER A 58 -7.68 23.91 13.06
CA SER A 58 -7.40 23.30 14.35
C SER A 58 -5.88 23.26 14.50
N ALA A 59 -5.33 24.09 15.38
CA ALA A 59 -3.93 24.01 15.77
C ALA A 59 -3.64 22.57 16.27
N SER A 60 -3.02 21.76 15.41
CA SER A 60 -2.53 20.44 15.79
C SER A 60 -1.47 20.67 16.86
N LYS A 61 -1.69 20.16 18.08
CA LYS A 61 -0.61 19.99 19.05
C LYS A 61 0.47 19.17 18.34
N ALA A 62 1.54 19.83 17.89
CA ALA A 62 2.72 19.18 17.36
C ALA A 62 3.41 18.48 18.52
N TYR A 63 2.97 17.26 18.73
CA TYR A 63 3.57 16.31 19.61
C TYR A 63 4.99 16.01 19.10
N LEU A 64 6.01 16.59 19.74
CA LEU A 64 7.43 16.33 19.43
C LEU A 64 7.77 14.91 19.87
N TRP A 65 7.41 13.93 19.06
CA TRP A 65 7.87 12.54 19.23
C TRP A 65 9.33 12.48 18.81
N GLY A 66 10.25 12.50 19.78
CA GLY A 66 11.60 12.01 19.54
C GLY A 66 11.56 10.52 19.19
N MET A 67 12.36 10.07 18.22
CA MET A 67 12.45 8.65 17.85
C MET A 67 12.97 7.84 19.06
N PRO A 68 12.22 6.85 19.58
CA PRO A 68 12.56 6.15 20.82
C PRO A 68 13.59 5.02 20.64
N LEU A 69 14.23 4.94 19.46
CA LEU A 69 15.25 3.94 19.15
C LEU A 69 16.64 4.46 19.54
N SER A 70 17.63 3.57 19.57
CA SER A 70 19.02 3.96 19.80
C SER A 70 19.50 4.98 18.74
N ALA A 71 20.52 5.75 19.11
CA ALA A 71 21.16 6.69 18.20
C ALA A 71 21.67 5.94 16.96
N PRO A 72 21.34 6.39 15.74
CA PRO A 72 21.78 5.73 14.52
C PRO A 72 23.27 6.03 14.24
N ALA A 73 23.91 5.15 13.48
CA ALA A 73 25.18 5.47 12.84
C ALA A 73 25.02 6.66 11.86
N PRO A 74 26.11 7.38 11.53
CA PRO A 74 26.09 8.43 10.51
C PRO A 74 25.52 7.92 9.18
N ARG A 75 24.59 8.66 8.59
CA ARG A 75 23.83 8.24 7.40
C ARG A 75 23.34 9.44 6.61
N LYS A 76 23.05 9.23 5.31
CA LYS A 76 22.42 10.20 4.41
C LYS A 76 21.02 9.72 4.04
N LEU A 77 20.06 10.64 3.99
CA LEU A 77 18.72 10.35 3.51
C LEU A 77 18.73 10.28 1.98
N GLU A 78 18.30 9.17 1.40
CA GLU A 78 18.28 8.95 -0.05
C GLU A 78 16.87 8.80 -0.62
N HIS A 79 15.94 8.22 0.16
CA HIS A 79 14.60 7.88 -0.29
C HIS A 79 13.60 8.12 0.84
N LEU A 80 12.46 8.67 0.48
CA LEU A 80 11.33 8.82 1.38
C LEU A 80 10.14 8.08 0.77
N ARG A 81 9.42 7.38 1.63
CA ARG A 81 8.13 6.77 1.34
C ARG A 81 7.17 7.17 2.42
N ASP A 82 6.17 7.94 2.03
CA ASP A 82 5.09 8.37 2.90
C ASP A 82 3.81 7.64 2.49
N ILE A 83 3.19 6.95 3.45
CA ILE A 83 1.91 6.27 3.25
C ILE A 83 0.92 6.87 4.24
N GLN A 84 -0.10 7.56 3.71
CA GLN A 84 -1.20 8.08 4.50
C GLN A 84 -2.39 7.16 4.36
N LEU A 85 -2.90 6.65 5.47
CA LEU A 85 -4.09 5.79 5.50
C LEU A 85 -5.16 6.46 6.35
N ARG A 86 -6.38 6.54 5.81
CA ARG A 86 -7.52 7.17 6.46
C ARG A 86 -8.74 6.26 6.37
N GLY A 87 -9.53 6.22 7.43
CA GLY A 87 -10.77 5.45 7.48
C GLY A 87 -11.97 6.35 7.73
N TYR A 88 -13.03 6.15 6.96
CA TYR A 88 -14.22 6.98 6.95
C TYR A 88 -15.46 6.09 7.07
N VAL A 89 -16.36 6.42 7.98
CA VAL A 89 -17.70 5.81 8.04
C VAL A 89 -18.62 6.66 7.17
N ARG A 90 -19.27 6.03 6.18
CA ARG A 90 -20.19 6.67 5.26
C ARG A 90 -21.59 6.76 5.87
N GLU A 91 -22.41 7.65 5.32
CA GLU A 91 -23.81 7.81 5.72
C GLU A 91 -24.68 6.59 5.39
N ASP A 92 -24.29 5.80 4.38
CA ASP A 92 -24.97 4.57 3.97
C ASP A 92 -24.55 3.31 4.77
N GLY A 93 -23.73 3.48 5.81
CA GLY A 93 -23.26 2.40 6.68
C GLY A 93 -22.07 1.61 6.15
N LEU A 94 -21.55 1.94 4.96
CA LEU A 94 -20.28 1.40 4.48
C LEU A 94 -19.09 2.14 5.09
N VAL A 95 -17.89 1.58 4.94
CA VAL A 95 -16.65 2.20 5.42
C VAL A 95 -15.64 2.27 4.28
N ASP A 96 -15.12 3.46 4.03
CA ASP A 96 -14.03 3.67 3.06
C ASP A 96 -12.70 3.74 3.78
N ILE A 97 -11.73 2.98 3.27
CA ILE A 97 -10.32 3.09 3.65
C ILE A 97 -9.57 3.64 2.45
N GLU A 98 -8.94 4.79 2.63
CA GLU A 98 -8.17 5.47 1.61
C GLU A 98 -6.69 5.41 1.94
N ALA A 99 -5.89 5.04 0.95
CA ALA A 99 -4.44 5.09 1.02
C ALA A 99 -3.89 6.05 -0.04
N HIS A 100 -2.97 6.91 0.38
CA HIS A 100 -2.13 7.71 -0.51
C HIS A 100 -0.67 7.37 -0.25
N LEU A 101 0.00 6.84 -1.27
CA LEU A 101 1.43 6.52 -1.25
C LEU A 101 2.18 7.57 -2.06
N THR A 102 3.21 8.14 -1.44
CA THR A 102 4.14 9.05 -2.11
C THR A 102 5.57 8.59 -1.88
N ASP A 103 6.29 8.33 -2.97
CA ASP A 103 7.72 8.03 -2.93
C ASP A 103 8.52 9.18 -3.53
N THR A 104 9.54 9.66 -2.85
CA THR A 104 10.45 10.72 -3.33
C THR A 104 11.92 10.35 -3.09
N LYS A 105 12.84 11.09 -3.70
CA LYS A 105 14.29 10.98 -3.47
C LYS A 105 14.87 12.35 -3.17
N THR A 106 15.98 12.38 -2.43
CA THR A 106 16.71 13.62 -2.10
C THR A 106 17.64 14.10 -3.23
N TYR A 107 17.67 13.37 -4.35
CA TYR A 107 18.44 13.67 -5.54
C TYR A 107 17.58 13.47 -6.79
N GLY A 108 17.94 14.16 -7.87
CA GLY A 108 17.31 14.00 -9.17
C GLY A 108 17.96 12.91 -10.00
N PHE A 109 17.23 12.35 -10.94
CA PHE A 109 17.70 11.29 -11.84
C PHE A 109 16.96 11.35 -13.19
N PRO A 110 17.58 10.88 -14.28
CA PRO A 110 16.92 10.80 -15.58
C PRO A 110 15.82 9.73 -15.56
N SER A 111 14.74 9.98 -16.29
CA SER A 111 13.63 9.05 -16.48
C SER A 111 13.27 9.00 -17.96
N GLU A 112 13.21 7.82 -18.55
CA GLU A 112 12.79 7.68 -19.96
C GLU A 112 11.38 8.22 -20.20
N HIS A 113 10.47 8.01 -19.23
CA HIS A 113 9.09 8.46 -19.32
C HIS A 113 8.95 9.97 -19.11
N ARG A 114 9.70 10.55 -18.16
CA ARG A 114 9.51 11.94 -17.68
C ARG A 114 10.63 12.89 -18.08
N GLY A 115 11.64 12.42 -18.79
CA GLY A 115 12.90 13.14 -19.05
C GLY A 115 13.77 13.20 -17.80
N GLN A 116 13.38 14.03 -16.83
CA GLN A 116 14.09 14.22 -15.58
C GLN A 116 13.10 14.21 -14.40
N VAL A 117 13.48 13.55 -13.31
CA VAL A 117 12.82 13.66 -12.01
C VAL A 117 13.72 14.47 -11.09
N GLY A 118 13.20 15.55 -10.50
CA GLY A 118 13.94 16.41 -9.58
C GLY A 118 14.02 15.84 -8.16
N PRO A 119 14.95 16.34 -7.33
CA PRO A 119 14.93 16.08 -5.90
C PRO A 119 13.58 16.50 -5.29
N GLY A 120 12.96 15.61 -4.51
CA GLY A 120 11.66 15.84 -3.87
C GLY A 120 10.45 15.62 -4.77
N ASP A 121 10.63 15.48 -6.09
CA ASP A 121 9.51 15.17 -6.98
C ASP A 121 8.98 13.75 -6.71
N PRO A 122 7.65 13.54 -6.67
CA PRO A 122 7.07 12.21 -6.53
C PRO A 122 7.49 11.30 -7.68
N ILE A 123 8.07 10.16 -7.35
CA ILE A 123 8.34 9.03 -8.25
C ILE A 123 7.07 8.19 -8.38
N HIS A 124 6.45 7.95 -7.23
CA HIS A 124 5.16 7.32 -7.08
C HIS A 124 4.23 8.31 -6.38
N GLY A 125 3.05 8.51 -6.94
CA GLY A 125 1.95 9.23 -6.33
C GLY A 125 0.71 8.44 -6.66
N MET A 126 0.25 7.62 -5.72
CA MET A 126 -0.74 6.59 -6.01
C MET A 126 -1.81 6.54 -4.92
N TRP A 127 -3.04 6.27 -5.35
CA TRP A 127 -4.23 6.19 -4.52
C TRP A 127 -4.87 4.82 -4.60
N VAL A 128 -5.41 4.35 -3.47
CA VAL A 128 -6.35 3.23 -3.42
C VAL A 128 -7.47 3.60 -2.46
N ARG A 129 -8.72 3.41 -2.89
CA ARG A 129 -9.89 3.44 -2.01
C ARG A 129 -10.51 2.04 -1.95
N MET A 130 -10.72 1.55 -0.75
CA MET A 130 -11.35 0.27 -0.47
C MET A 130 -12.60 0.49 0.36
N THR A 131 -13.76 0.16 -0.19
CA THR A 131 -15.04 0.23 0.51
C THR A 131 -15.39 -1.13 1.07
N ILE A 132 -15.74 -1.18 2.35
CA ILE A 132 -16.12 -2.41 3.06
C ILE A 132 -17.47 -2.27 3.75
N ASN A 133 -18.13 -3.40 3.98
CA ASN A 133 -19.29 -3.48 4.85
C ASN A 133 -18.90 -3.84 6.30
N GLU A 134 -19.91 -3.96 7.17
CA GLU A 134 -19.68 -4.23 8.60
C GLU A 134 -19.02 -5.60 8.90
N ASP A 135 -19.10 -6.54 7.96
CA ASP A 135 -18.51 -7.87 8.07
C ASP A 135 -17.10 -7.95 7.46
N MET A 136 -16.51 -6.79 7.15
CA MET A 136 -15.19 -6.65 6.51
C MET A 136 -15.13 -7.23 5.09
N LEU A 137 -16.26 -7.36 4.42
CA LEU A 137 -16.30 -7.70 3.01
C LEU A 137 -16.02 -6.45 2.18
N ILE A 138 -15.06 -6.55 1.26
CA ILE A 138 -14.78 -5.53 0.26
C ILE A 138 -15.93 -5.52 -0.74
N VAL A 139 -16.67 -4.42 -0.80
CA VAL A 139 -17.78 -4.23 -1.75
C VAL A 139 -17.30 -3.51 -3.01
N ALA A 140 -16.28 -2.67 -2.90
CA ALA A 140 -15.64 -1.99 -4.02
C ALA A 140 -14.18 -1.67 -3.70
N CYS A 141 -13.35 -1.61 -4.74
CA CYS A 141 -11.96 -1.18 -4.62
C CYS A 141 -11.55 -0.49 -5.92
N GLU A 142 -10.97 0.71 -5.82
CA GLU A 142 -10.48 1.50 -6.95
C GLU A 142 -9.08 2.01 -6.67
N ALA A 143 -8.31 2.24 -7.73
CA ALA A 143 -6.95 2.73 -7.65
C ALA A 143 -6.68 3.77 -8.74
N ALA A 144 -5.78 4.71 -8.44
CA ALA A 144 -5.28 5.70 -9.38
C ALA A 144 -3.78 5.93 -9.19
N SER A 145 -3.11 6.47 -10.20
CA SER A 145 -1.68 6.78 -10.15
C SER A 145 -1.42 8.10 -10.89
N ASP A 146 -1.10 9.14 -10.12
CA ASP A 146 -0.82 10.49 -10.62
C ASP A 146 0.64 10.63 -11.07
N HIS A 147 1.54 9.89 -10.39
CA HIS A 147 2.96 9.85 -10.71
C HIS A 147 3.44 8.40 -10.77
N THR A 148 4.11 8.05 -11.87
CA THR A 148 4.69 6.72 -12.10
C THR A 148 6.07 6.82 -12.77
N PRO A 149 6.95 5.82 -12.55
CA PRO A 149 8.26 5.78 -13.21
C PRO A 149 8.16 5.42 -14.69
N PHE A 150 7.11 4.67 -15.09
CA PHE A 150 6.88 4.24 -16.46
C PHE A 150 5.48 4.61 -16.94
N ALA A 151 5.36 4.93 -18.23
CA ALA A 151 4.11 5.34 -18.87
C ALA A 151 3.00 4.27 -18.79
N VAL A 152 3.38 3.00 -18.74
CA VAL A 152 2.46 1.86 -18.72
C VAL A 152 1.87 1.57 -17.34
N CYS A 153 2.48 2.08 -16.27
CA CYS A 153 2.10 1.75 -14.90
C CYS A 153 0.64 2.06 -14.54
N PRO A 154 0.02 3.18 -14.99
CA PRO A 154 -1.41 3.43 -14.72
C PRO A 154 -2.33 2.33 -15.26
N GLY A 155 -1.89 1.55 -16.27
CA GLY A 155 -2.64 0.42 -16.80
C GLY A 155 -2.88 -0.73 -15.79
N ALA A 156 -2.15 -0.76 -14.68
CA ALA A 156 -2.34 -1.75 -13.63
C ALA A 156 -3.48 -1.41 -12.64
N THR A 157 -3.99 -0.17 -12.63
CA THR A 157 -4.99 0.26 -11.64
C THR A 157 -6.36 -0.40 -11.77
N PRO A 158 -6.90 -0.74 -12.98
CA PRO A 158 -8.21 -1.37 -13.09
C PRO A 158 -8.28 -2.75 -12.40
N ALA A 159 -7.15 -3.45 -12.28
CA ALA A 159 -7.09 -4.77 -11.65
C ALA A 159 -7.52 -4.77 -10.17
N PHE A 160 -7.43 -3.62 -9.49
CA PHE A 160 -7.80 -3.50 -8.07
C PHE A 160 -9.31 -3.70 -7.85
N ALA A 161 -10.16 -3.48 -8.86
CA ALA A 161 -11.58 -3.82 -8.80
C ALA A 161 -11.83 -5.32 -8.52
N ASN A 162 -10.91 -6.21 -8.90
CA ASN A 162 -11.01 -7.65 -8.66
C ASN A 162 -10.96 -8.02 -7.16
N LEU A 163 -10.59 -7.09 -6.29
CA LEU A 163 -10.58 -7.28 -4.84
C LEU A 163 -12.00 -7.26 -4.23
N ALA A 164 -13.00 -6.77 -4.97
CA ALA A 164 -14.40 -6.87 -4.55
C ALA A 164 -14.78 -8.34 -4.31
N GLY A 165 -15.53 -8.59 -3.24
CA GLY A 165 -15.90 -9.93 -2.78
C GLY A 165 -14.89 -10.61 -1.86
N LEU A 166 -13.72 -10.02 -1.61
CA LEU A 166 -12.80 -10.50 -0.58
C LEU A 166 -13.22 -10.07 0.83
N SER A 167 -13.01 -10.94 1.81
CA SER A 167 -13.11 -10.57 3.22
C SER A 167 -11.73 -10.24 3.80
N ILE A 168 -11.65 -9.16 4.59
CA ILE A 168 -10.45 -8.81 5.35
C ILE A 168 -10.42 -9.63 6.64
N GLY A 169 -9.49 -10.59 6.70
CA GLY A 169 -9.33 -11.52 7.81
C GLY A 169 -8.20 -12.52 7.57
N PRO A 170 -8.21 -13.69 8.22
CA PRO A 170 -7.25 -14.75 7.97
C PRO A 170 -7.17 -15.10 6.47
N GLY A 171 -5.96 -15.13 5.92
CA GLY A 171 -5.72 -15.42 4.49
C GLY A 171 -5.88 -14.23 3.54
N PHE A 172 -6.26 -13.04 4.02
CA PHE A 172 -6.48 -11.86 3.18
C PHE A 172 -5.30 -11.54 2.25
N ASN A 173 -4.07 -11.48 2.78
CA ASN A 173 -2.88 -11.16 1.97
C ASN A 173 -2.61 -12.20 0.88
N ARG A 174 -2.93 -13.49 1.13
CA ARG A 174 -2.82 -14.54 0.11
C ARG A 174 -3.83 -14.29 -1.01
N ALA A 175 -5.09 -14.05 -0.64
CA ALA A 175 -6.17 -13.83 -1.59
C ALA A 175 -6.02 -12.53 -2.41
N VAL A 176 -5.39 -11.50 -1.83
CA VAL A 176 -4.92 -10.29 -2.54
C VAL A 176 -3.86 -10.65 -3.57
N ASN A 177 -2.83 -11.39 -3.18
CA ASN A 177 -1.76 -11.81 -4.10
C ASN A 177 -2.30 -12.66 -5.26
N GLU A 178 -3.31 -13.48 -5.05
CA GLU A 178 -3.95 -14.27 -6.11
C GLU A 178 -4.67 -13.40 -7.16
N ARG A 179 -5.17 -12.21 -6.79
CA ARG A 179 -5.96 -11.35 -7.69
C ARG A 179 -5.16 -10.26 -8.39
N VAL A 180 -4.18 -9.67 -7.69
CA VAL A 180 -3.42 -8.50 -8.16
C VAL A 180 -1.91 -8.68 -7.98
N GLY A 181 -1.44 -9.90 -7.71
CA GLY A 181 -0.02 -10.21 -7.59
C GLY A 181 0.68 -10.35 -8.93
N GLY A 182 2.01 -10.27 -8.90
CA GLY A 182 2.86 -10.41 -10.08
C GLY A 182 2.54 -9.34 -11.13
N VAL A 183 2.36 -9.76 -12.38
CA VAL A 183 2.11 -8.88 -13.52
C VAL A 183 0.67 -8.35 -13.59
N LEU A 184 -0.24 -8.84 -12.73
CA LEU A 184 -1.65 -8.47 -12.77
C LEU A 184 -1.94 -7.09 -12.17
N GLY A 185 -1.07 -6.61 -11.28
CA GLY A 185 -1.29 -5.37 -10.53
C GLY A 185 -0.01 -4.61 -10.22
N CYS A 186 -0.17 -3.48 -9.54
CA CYS A 186 0.96 -2.66 -9.09
C CYS A 186 1.50 -3.18 -7.75
N THR A 187 2.77 -3.58 -7.71
CA THR A 187 3.47 -4.00 -6.49
C THR A 187 3.32 -3.00 -5.35
N HIS A 188 3.52 -1.70 -5.63
CA HIS A 188 3.46 -0.63 -4.62
C HIS A 188 2.10 -0.57 -3.94
N LEU A 189 1.02 -0.57 -4.74
CA LEU A 189 -0.34 -0.51 -4.20
C LEU A 189 -0.76 -1.81 -3.52
N ARG A 190 -0.35 -2.96 -4.07
CA ARG A 190 -0.61 -4.28 -3.47
C ARG A 190 -0.02 -4.38 -2.05
N GLU A 191 1.19 -3.90 -1.84
CA GLU A 191 1.86 -3.92 -0.53
C GLU A 191 1.13 -3.06 0.52
N VAL A 192 0.51 -1.96 0.07
CA VAL A 192 -0.28 -1.07 0.95
C VAL A 192 -1.56 -1.74 1.44
N LEU A 193 -2.15 -2.69 0.70
CA LEU A 193 -3.41 -3.34 1.05
C LEU A 193 -3.37 -4.06 2.41
N ALA A 194 -2.24 -4.64 2.80
CA ALA A 194 -2.10 -5.27 4.11
C ALA A 194 -2.26 -4.24 5.26
N GLN A 195 -1.72 -3.03 5.06
CA GLN A 195 -1.85 -1.92 6.00
C GLN A 195 -3.27 -1.36 5.99
N MET A 196 -3.90 -1.25 4.81
CA MET A 196 -5.32 -0.90 4.69
C MET A 196 -6.21 -1.87 5.45
N GLY A 197 -5.94 -3.18 5.42
CA GLY A 197 -6.68 -4.16 6.20
C GLY A 197 -6.58 -3.94 7.71
N THR A 198 -5.43 -3.46 8.20
CA THR A 198 -5.26 -3.09 9.61
C THR A 198 -6.05 -1.82 9.95
N VAL A 199 -5.99 -0.80 9.09
CA VAL A 199 -6.75 0.45 9.29
C VAL A 199 -8.25 0.17 9.24
N ALA A 200 -8.72 -0.64 8.31
CA ALA A 200 -10.09 -1.15 8.25
C ALA A 200 -10.54 -1.73 9.60
N PHE A 201 -9.72 -2.63 10.16
CA PHE A 201 -10.04 -3.27 11.43
C PHE A 201 -10.17 -2.27 12.58
N GLN A 202 -9.26 -1.28 12.63
CA GLN A 202 -9.26 -0.24 13.68
C GLN A 202 -10.40 0.77 13.49
N THR A 203 -10.69 1.19 12.26
CA THR A 203 -11.82 2.06 11.93
C THR A 203 -13.15 1.43 12.34
N MET A 204 -13.29 0.11 12.15
CA MET A 204 -14.47 -0.65 12.56
C MET A 204 -14.59 -0.89 14.07
N TRP A 205 -13.58 -0.55 14.87
CA TRP A 205 -13.54 -0.85 16.30
C TRP A 205 -14.76 -0.34 17.09
N PRO A 206 -15.26 0.90 16.91
CA PRO A 206 -16.43 1.38 17.65
C PRO A 206 -17.70 0.56 17.36
N LEU A 207 -17.94 0.20 16.10
CA LEU A 207 -19.07 -0.63 15.69
C LEU A 207 -18.94 -2.05 16.26
N ARG A 208 -17.74 -2.62 16.20
CA ARG A 208 -17.43 -3.94 16.78
C ARG A 208 -17.56 -3.96 18.30
N HIS A 209 -17.18 -2.88 18.97
CA HIS A 209 -17.32 -2.76 20.42
C HIS A 209 -18.79 -2.84 20.84
N ARG A 210 -19.70 -2.19 20.12
CA ARG A 210 -21.16 -2.32 20.36
C ARG A 210 -21.65 -3.77 20.22
N ARG A 211 -21.24 -4.47 19.16
CA ARG A 211 -21.57 -5.91 18.98
C ARG A 211 -21.00 -6.76 20.12
N GLN A 212 -19.76 -6.49 20.56
CA GLN A 212 -19.14 -7.20 21.69
C GLN A 212 -19.88 -6.94 23.01
N SER A 213 -20.32 -5.71 23.26
CA SER A 213 -21.14 -5.40 24.45
C SER A 213 -22.47 -6.16 24.43
N ALA A 214 -23.14 -6.22 23.28
CA ALA A 214 -24.37 -6.99 23.12
C ALA A 214 -24.14 -8.50 23.32
N GLN A 215 -23.06 -9.05 22.76
CA GLN A 215 -22.66 -10.44 22.95
C GLN A 215 -22.37 -10.74 24.43
N ARG A 216 -21.67 -9.86 25.15
CA ARG A 216 -21.44 -10.03 26.60
C ARG A 216 -22.73 -10.02 27.41
N LYS A 217 -23.69 -9.18 27.03
CA LYS A 217 -25.02 -9.17 27.66
C LYS A 217 -25.74 -10.49 27.44
N ALA A 218 -25.77 -10.99 26.20
CA ALA A 218 -26.35 -12.29 25.88
C ALA A 218 -25.65 -13.44 26.63
N GLU A 219 -24.33 -13.40 26.76
CA GLU A 219 -23.55 -14.39 27.54
C GLU A 219 -23.88 -14.33 29.04
N ALA A 220 -24.11 -13.14 29.59
CA ALA A 220 -24.59 -12.98 30.98
C ALA A 220 -26.03 -13.51 31.16
N GLU A 221 -26.83 -13.51 30.10
CA GLU A 221 -28.19 -14.06 30.05
C GLU A 221 -28.21 -15.58 29.70
N GLY A 222 -27.04 -16.24 29.67
CA GLY A 222 -26.92 -17.69 29.52
C GLY A 222 -26.54 -18.19 28.12
N ALA A 223 -26.26 -17.29 27.16
CA ALA A 223 -25.72 -17.70 25.87
C ALA A 223 -24.30 -18.29 26.01
N PRO A 224 -23.91 -19.28 25.18
CA PRO A 224 -22.57 -19.85 25.23
C PRO A 224 -21.52 -18.79 24.90
N ARG A 225 -20.46 -18.75 25.72
CA ARG A 225 -19.31 -17.86 25.48
C ARG A 225 -18.59 -18.22 24.21
N LYS A 226 -18.33 -17.22 23.37
CA LYS A 226 -17.60 -17.41 22.12
C LYS A 226 -16.12 -17.12 22.30
N ARG A 227 -15.27 -17.91 21.62
CA ARG A 227 -13.83 -17.66 21.56
C ARG A 227 -13.58 -16.23 21.02
N PRO A 228 -12.80 -15.40 21.72
CA PRO A 228 -12.52 -14.03 21.27
C PRO A 228 -11.75 -13.99 19.95
N ALA A 229 -12.21 -13.20 18.98
CA ALA A 229 -11.61 -13.11 17.64
C ALA A 229 -10.17 -12.55 17.63
N LEU A 230 -9.77 -11.86 18.70
CA LEU A 230 -8.46 -11.24 18.87
C LEU A 230 -7.44 -12.16 19.57
N LEU A 231 -7.88 -13.29 20.11
CA LEU A 231 -7.00 -14.22 20.80
C LEU A 231 -5.98 -14.82 19.83
N GLY A 232 -4.70 -14.70 20.16
CA GLY A 232 -3.58 -15.18 19.35
C GLY A 232 -3.20 -14.28 18.16
N THR A 233 -3.81 -13.10 18.00
CA THR A 233 -3.57 -12.25 16.81
C THR A 233 -2.38 -11.31 16.94
N CYS A 234 -1.84 -11.10 18.14
CA CYS A 234 -0.66 -10.26 18.37
C CYS A 234 0.01 -10.61 19.71
N HIS A 235 1.19 -10.03 19.97
CA HIS A 235 1.94 -10.25 21.22
C HIS A 235 1.09 -9.99 22.47
N ALA A 236 0.36 -8.87 22.49
CA ALA A 236 -0.52 -8.53 23.61
C ALA A 236 -1.74 -9.44 23.73
N TYR A 237 -2.12 -10.18 22.69
CA TYR A 237 -3.21 -11.15 22.75
C TYR A 237 -2.73 -12.60 22.62
N ALA A 238 -1.44 -12.88 22.82
CA ALA A 238 -0.95 -14.24 22.95
C ALA A 238 -1.70 -14.94 24.10
N PRO A 239 -2.06 -16.23 23.98
CA PRO A 239 -2.84 -16.93 25.00
C PRO A 239 -2.25 -16.79 26.41
N ASN A 240 -0.92 -16.91 26.53
CA ASN A 240 -0.20 -16.81 27.80
C ASN A 240 0.06 -15.37 28.30
N SER A 241 -0.34 -14.34 27.55
CA SER A 241 -0.05 -12.94 27.88
C SER A 241 -0.80 -12.45 29.13
N PRO A 242 -0.24 -11.49 29.90
CA PRO A 242 -0.94 -10.89 31.04
C PRO A 242 -2.29 -10.25 30.68
N VAL A 243 -2.42 -9.75 29.45
CA VAL A 243 -3.65 -9.14 28.94
C VAL A 243 -4.73 -10.20 28.75
N VAL A 244 -4.41 -11.37 28.16
CA VAL A 244 -5.38 -12.47 28.00
C VAL A 244 -5.75 -13.07 29.35
N ARG A 245 -4.78 -13.32 30.24
CA ARG A 245 -5.05 -13.79 31.62
C ARG A 245 -6.04 -12.90 32.37
N LYS A 246 -5.94 -11.57 32.18
CA LYS A 246 -6.86 -10.60 32.79
C LYS A 246 -8.20 -10.49 32.07
N LYS A 247 -8.21 -10.48 30.73
CA LYS A 247 -9.39 -10.16 29.92
C LYS A 247 -10.25 -11.38 29.60
N TRP A 248 -9.63 -12.54 29.49
CA TRP A 248 -10.13 -13.81 28.93
C TRP A 248 -9.48 -15.01 29.67
N PRO A 249 -9.62 -15.10 31.00
CA PRO A 249 -8.94 -16.11 31.81
C PRO A 249 -9.26 -17.55 31.39
N GLU A 250 -10.46 -17.82 30.88
CA GLU A 250 -10.85 -19.17 30.43
C GLU A 250 -10.12 -19.64 29.15
N TRP A 251 -9.39 -18.73 28.48
CA TRP A 251 -8.60 -19.03 27.28
C TRP A 251 -7.09 -18.81 27.48
N SER A 252 -6.63 -18.52 28.70
CA SER A 252 -5.21 -18.19 28.94
C SER A 252 -4.25 -19.38 28.89
N ASP A 253 -4.76 -20.59 29.07
CA ASP A 253 -3.95 -21.80 29.23
C ASP A 253 -3.81 -22.60 27.92
N LEU A 254 -4.31 -22.06 26.80
CA LEU A 254 -4.27 -22.71 25.49
C LEU A 254 -2.85 -22.86 24.89
N ALA A 255 -1.82 -22.29 25.52
CA ALA A 255 -0.43 -22.45 25.09
C ALA A 255 0.11 -23.87 25.36
N GLU A 256 -0.37 -24.55 26.40
CA GLU A 256 0.13 -25.89 26.79
C GLU A 256 -0.33 -27.00 25.83
N LYS A 257 -1.39 -26.80 25.04
CA LYS A 257 -1.96 -27.85 24.16
C LYS A 257 -1.36 -27.93 22.76
N VAL A 258 -0.44 -27.02 22.39
CA VAL A 258 0.16 -27.00 21.04
C VAL A 258 1.52 -27.71 21.01
N GLU A 259 2.21 -27.86 22.16
CA GLU A 259 3.49 -28.58 22.24
C GLU A 259 3.34 -30.11 22.10
N GLU A 260 2.13 -30.66 22.25
CA GLU A 260 1.88 -32.12 22.19
C GLU A 260 1.58 -32.67 20.78
N THR A 261 1.61 -31.85 19.72
CA THR A 261 1.44 -32.34 18.34
C THR A 261 2.82 -32.46 17.66
N PRO A 262 3.44 -33.65 17.62
CA PRO A 262 4.70 -33.84 16.92
C PRO A 262 4.50 -33.67 15.41
N ILE A 263 5.50 -33.05 14.77
CA ILE A 263 5.62 -32.87 13.31
C ILE A 263 5.94 -34.22 12.66
#